data_AF-A0A957SUS6-F1
#
_entry.id   AF-A0A957SUS6-F1
#
_cell.length_a   1.000
_cell.length_b   1.000
_cell.length_c   1.000
_cell.angle_alpha   90.00
_cell.angle_beta   90.00
_cell.angle_gamma   90.00
#
_symmetry.space_group_name_H-M   'P 1'
#
loop_
_entity.id
_entity.type
_entity.pdbx_description
1 polymer ?
#
loop_
_entity_poly.entity_id
_entity_poly.type
_entity_poly.pdbx_seq_one_letter_code
_entity_poly.pdbx_strand_id
1 'polypeptide(L)'
;MSDHSHQNCQSLLGSLSEYIDGELPSELCAEIEKHLEGCDNCRIVLNTTRRTIDLVHGPASEEVVPDDVRDRLFKRLNLDEYLSPTSKH
;
A
#
# COMPACT_ATOMS: atom_id res chain seq x y z
N MET A 1 1.64 0.85 28.87
CA MET A 1 0.86 1.55 27.82
C MET A 1 1.66 2.79 27.52
N SER A 2 2.38 2.76 26.40
CA SER A 2 3.48 3.68 26.13
C SER A 2 2.93 5.06 25.77
N ASP A 3 3.32 6.04 26.58
CA ASP A 3 2.98 7.44 26.45
C ASP A 3 3.84 8.05 25.34
N HIS A 4 3.26 8.17 24.15
CA HIS A 4 3.87 8.83 22.99
C HIS A 4 3.18 10.18 22.80
N SER A 5 3.95 11.26 22.67
CA SER A 5 3.43 12.62 22.45
C SER A 5 2.43 12.65 21.29
N HIS A 6 1.14 12.85 21.62
CA HIS A 6 0.00 12.84 20.70
C HIS A 6 0.08 13.89 19.57
N GLN A 7 0.98 14.87 19.65
CA GLN A 7 1.07 15.93 18.63
C GLN A 7 1.53 15.42 17.26
N ASN A 8 2.48 14.47 17.22
CA ASN A 8 2.97 13.92 15.95
C ASN A 8 1.93 13.02 15.27
N CYS A 9 1.08 12.34 16.04
CA CYS A 9 -0.01 11.53 15.49
C CYS A 9 -1.05 12.41 14.78
N GLN A 10 -1.35 13.60 15.32
CA GLN A 10 -2.29 14.53 14.71
C GLN A 10 -1.79 15.04 13.35
N SER A 11 -0.49 15.36 13.27
CA SER A 11 0.15 15.76 12.01
C SER A 11 0.08 14.66 10.97
N LEU A 12 0.34 13.40 11.38
CA LEU A 12 0.23 12.24 10.50
C LEU A 12 -1.17 12.11 9.87
N LEU A 13 -2.24 12.31 10.65
CA LEU A 13 -3.61 12.21 10.15
C LEU A 13 -3.88 13.20 8.99
N GLY A 14 -3.30 14.40 9.07
CA GLY A 14 -3.44 15.41 8.02
C GLY A 14 -2.74 15.03 6.71
N SER A 15 -1.59 14.36 6.80
CA SER A 15 -0.78 13.96 5.63
C SER A 15 -1.07 12.55 5.11
N LEU A 16 -1.96 11.81 5.77
CA LEU A 16 -2.18 10.38 5.49
C LEU A 16 -2.79 10.14 4.10
N SER A 17 -3.68 11.02 3.62
CA SER A 17 -4.28 10.89 2.28
C SER A 17 -3.22 11.03 1.20
N GLU A 18 -2.49 12.15 1.20
CA GLU A 18 -1.39 12.43 0.27
C GLU A 18 -0.32 11.33 0.31
N TYR A 19 -0.03 10.77 1.49
CA TYR A 19 0.87 9.64 1.65
C TYR A 19 0.34 8.35 0.99
N ILE A 20 -0.95 8.04 1.17
CA ILE A 20 -1.58 6.85 0.56
C ILE A 20 -1.62 7.00 -0.97
N ASP A 21 -1.93 8.20 -1.46
CA ASP A 21 -2.06 8.52 -2.88
C ASP A 21 -0.69 8.66 -3.58
N GLY A 22 0.42 8.70 -2.81
CA GLY A 22 1.78 8.83 -3.32
C GLY A 22 2.14 10.24 -3.79
N GLU A 23 1.36 11.25 -3.38
CA GLU A 23 1.54 12.66 -3.73
C GLU A 23 2.38 13.44 -2.70
N LEU A 24 2.66 12.81 -1.55
CA LEU A 24 3.44 13.43 -0.49
C LEU A 24 4.94 13.52 -0.85
N PRO A 25 5.61 14.67 -0.59
CA PRO A 25 7.06 14.80 -0.77
C PRO A 25 7.86 13.72 -0.04
N SER A 26 8.95 13.26 -0.66
CA SER A 26 9.79 12.17 -0.13
C SER A 26 10.33 12.42 1.29
N GLU A 27 10.65 13.67 1.61
CA GLU A 27 11.11 14.08 2.94
C GLU A 27 10.04 13.82 4.01
N LEU A 28 8.78 14.15 3.71
CA LEU A 28 7.65 13.92 4.60
C LEU A 28 7.24 12.44 4.66
N CYS A 29 7.38 11.70 3.56
CA CYS A 29 7.21 10.23 3.59
C CYS A 29 8.17 9.57 4.59
N ALA A 30 9.44 9.98 4.61
CA ALA A 30 10.42 9.44 5.55
C ALA A 30 10.07 9.76 7.02
N GLU A 31 9.52 10.94 7.30
CA GLU A 31 9.04 11.30 8.64
C GLU A 31 7.85 10.44 9.08
N ILE A 32 6.91 10.20 8.16
CA ILE A 32 5.77 9.31 8.39
C ILE A 32 6.24 7.88 8.66
N GLU A 33 7.12 7.34 7.83
CA GLU A 33 7.67 5.98 7.99
C GLU A 33 8.34 5.81 9.35
N LYS A 34 9.19 6.76 9.74
CA LYS A 34 9.83 6.78 11.05
C LYS A 34 8.83 6.81 12.21
N HIS A 35 7.72 7.54 12.06
CA HIS A 35 6.66 7.53 13.07
C HIS A 35 5.96 6.17 13.15
N LEU A 36 5.67 5.55 12.01
CA LEU A 36 4.99 4.25 11.92
C LEU A 36 5.83 3.11 12.50
N GLU A 37 7.17 3.22 12.54
CA GLU A 37 8.03 2.25 13.23
C GLU A 37 7.71 2.15 14.73
N GLY A 38 7.42 3.28 15.37
CA GLY A 38 7.24 3.40 16.82
C GLY A 38 5.80 3.52 17.33
N CYS A 39 4.79 3.62 16.44
CA CYS A 39 3.42 3.94 16.85
C CYS A 39 2.37 2.96 16.29
N ASP A 40 1.88 2.05 17.14
CA ASP A 40 0.84 1.08 16.79
C ASP A 40 -0.49 1.73 16.41
N ASN A 41 -0.89 2.79 17.12
CA ASN A 41 -2.16 3.47 16.85
C ASN A 41 -2.18 4.04 15.41
N CYS A 42 -1.08 4.66 14.99
CA CYS A 42 -0.96 5.24 13.66
C CYS A 42 -0.85 4.17 12.57
N ARG A 43 -0.20 3.03 12.85
CA ARG A 43 -0.23 1.85 11.98
C ARG A 43 -1.67 1.34 11.79
N ILE A 44 -2.45 1.26 12.86
CA ILE A 44 -3.86 0.86 12.79
C ILE A 44 -4.64 1.84 11.94
N VAL A 45 -4.51 3.15 12.18
CA VAL A 45 -5.22 4.17 11.41
C VAL A 45 -4.88 4.07 9.92
N LEU A 46 -3.59 4.03 9.56
CA LEU A 46 -3.15 3.87 8.17
C LEU A 46 -3.81 2.66 7.49
N ASN A 47 -3.75 1.49 8.14
CA ASN A 47 -4.33 0.26 7.61
C ASN A 47 -5.85 0.37 7.45
N THR A 48 -6.56 0.94 8.43
CA THR A 48 -8.01 1.11 8.37
C THR A 48 -8.43 2.10 7.28
N THR A 49 -7.65 3.18 7.07
CA THR A 49 -7.91 4.15 6.00
C THR A 49 -7.73 3.50 4.63
N ARG A 50 -6.62 2.81 4.39
CA ARG A 50 -6.39 2.04 3.15
C ARG A 50 -7.52 1.04 2.89
N ARG A 51 -7.92 0.29 3.92
CA ARG A 51 -9.02 -0.67 3.78
C ARG A 51 -10.34 0.00 3.44
N THR A 52 -10.61 1.18 4.00
CA THR A 52 -11.81 1.96 3.68
C THR A 52 -11.78 2.42 2.22
N ILE A 53 -10.62 2.88 1.75
CA ILE A 53 -10.40 3.28 0.34
C ILE A 53 -10.68 2.09 -0.59
N ASP A 54 -10.14 0.90 -0.30
CA ASP A 54 -10.37 -0.31 -1.09
C ASP A 54 -11.86 -0.68 -1.15
N LEU A 55 -12.55 -0.59 0.00
CA LEU A 55 -13.97 -0.92 0.10
C LEU A 55 -14.86 0.04 -0.70
N VAL A 56 -14.51 1.34 -0.71
CA VAL A 56 -15.28 2.37 -1.42
C VAL A 56 -15.02 2.35 -2.93
N HIS A 57 -13.78 2.10 -3.36
CA HIS A 57 -13.48 1.94 -4.78
C HIS A 57 -14.09 0.66 -5.37
N GLY A 58 -14.45 -0.31 -4.53
CA GLY A 58 -14.95 -1.61 -4.95
C GLY A 58 -13.85 -2.41 -5.68
N PRO A 59 -14.12 -3.66 -6.10
CA PRO A 59 -13.31 -4.24 -7.14
C PRO A 59 -13.46 -3.32 -8.35
N ALA A 60 -12.40 -2.61 -8.74
CA ALA A 60 -12.27 -2.16 -10.12
C ALA A 60 -12.67 -3.39 -10.95
N SER A 61 -13.73 -3.26 -11.75
CA SER A 61 -14.29 -4.34 -12.57
C SER A 61 -13.16 -5.24 -13.01
N GLU A 62 -13.15 -6.53 -12.66
CA GLU A 62 -11.99 -7.43 -12.84
C GLU A 62 -11.39 -7.23 -14.23
N GLU A 63 -10.43 -6.31 -14.34
CA GLU A 63 -9.74 -6.04 -15.58
C GLU A 63 -8.78 -7.20 -15.66
N VAL A 64 -9.19 -8.20 -16.44
CA VAL A 64 -8.41 -9.42 -16.63
C VAL A 64 -7.08 -8.98 -17.23
N VAL A 65 -6.04 -8.97 -16.41
CA VAL A 65 -4.68 -8.72 -16.86
C VAL A 65 -4.36 -9.79 -17.89
N PRO A 66 -4.03 -9.41 -19.15
CA PRO A 66 -3.68 -10.38 -20.17
C PRO A 66 -2.54 -11.29 -19.71
N ASP A 67 -2.67 -12.59 -19.98
CA ASP A 67 -1.69 -13.60 -19.54
C ASP A 67 -0.27 -13.28 -20.04
N ASP A 68 -0.12 -12.69 -21.23
CA ASP A 68 1.16 -12.32 -21.79
C ASP A 68 1.85 -11.17 -21.03
N VAL A 69 1.06 -10.23 -20.49
CA VAL A 69 1.55 -9.14 -19.63
C VAL A 69 2.02 -9.71 -18.30
N ARG A 70 1.23 -10.61 -17.69
CA ARG A 70 1.59 -11.32 -16.45
C ARG A 70 2.87 -12.13 -16.64
N ASP A 71 2.94 -12.95 -17.69
CA ASP A 71 4.08 -13.82 -17.96
C ASP A 71 5.38 -13.04 -18.19
N ARG A 72 5.30 -11.92 -18.92
CA ARG A 72 6.46 -11.02 -19.12
C ARG A 72 6.92 -10.38 -17.82
N LEU A 73 6.00 -9.95 -16.97
CA LEU A 73 6.34 -9.35 -15.67
C LEU A 73 7.06 -10.38 -14.78
N PHE A 74 6.50 -11.58 -14.65
CA PHE A 74 7.03 -12.64 -13.79
C PHE A 74 8.43 -13.08 -14.23
N LYS A 75 8.66 -13.24 -15.54
CA LYS A 75 10.00 -13.51 -16.10
C LYS A 75 11.00 -12.41 -15.75
N ARG A 76 10.61 -11.14 -15.82
CA ARG A 76 11.50 -10.01 -15.50
C ARG A 76 11.84 -9.90 -14.03
N LEU A 77 10.96 -10.38 -13.16
CA LEU A 77 11.16 -10.46 -11.71
C LEU A 77 11.81 -11.79 -11.27
N ASN A 78 12.14 -12.70 -12.21
CA ASN A 78 12.64 -14.06 -11.95
C ASN A 78 11.70 -14.91 -11.07
N LEU A 79 10.39 -14.77 -11.29
CA LEU A 79 9.31 -15.46 -10.57
C LEU A 79 8.74 -16.63 -11.40
N ASP A 80 9.58 -17.31 -12.18
CA ASP A 80 9.15 -18.35 -13.13
C ASP A 80 8.46 -19.54 -12.45
N GLU A 81 8.76 -19.81 -11.18
CA GLU A 81 8.12 -20.88 -10.40
C GLU A 81 6.60 -20.69 -10.21
N TYR A 82 6.11 -19.45 -10.33
CA TYR A 82 4.68 -19.12 -10.22
C TYR A 82 3.95 -19.12 -11.57
N LEU A 83 4.65 -19.37 -12.67
CA LEU A 83 4.04 -19.54 -13.98
C LEU A 83 3.49 -20.97 -14.10
N SER A 84 2.18 -21.12 -13.89
CA SER A 84 1.48 -22.36 -14.25
C SER A 84 1.72 -22.67 -15.73
N PRO A 85 1.96 -23.94 -16.14
CA PRO A 85 2.03 -24.28 -17.55
C PRO A 85 0.67 -23.98 -18.19
N THR A 86 0.60 -22.91 -18.97
CA THR A 86 -0.61 -22.50 -19.67
C THR A 86 -0.99 -23.58 -20.69
N SER A 87 -2.08 -24.28 -20.42
CA SER A 87 -2.68 -25.21 -21.37
C SER A 87 -3.19 -24.39 -22.55
N LYS A 88 -2.45 -24.39 -23.66
CA LYS A 88 -2.89 -23.80 -24.92
C LYS A 88 -4.16 -24.50 -25.40
N HIS A 89 -5.26 -23.76 -25.56
CA HIS A 89 -6.37 -24.14 -26.43
C HIS A 89 -6.52 -23.10 -27.53
#